data_AF-A0A268R4J9-F1
#
_entry.id   AF-A0A268R4J9-F1
#
_cell.length_a   1.000
_cell.length_b   1.000
_cell.length_c   1.000
_cell.angle_alpha   90.00
_cell.angle_beta   90.00
_cell.angle_gamma   90.00
#
_symmetry.space_group_name_H-M   'P 1'
#
loop_
_entity.id
_entity.type
_entity.pdbx_description
1 polymer ?
#
loop_
_entity_poly.entity_id
_entity_poly.type
_entity_poly.pdbx_seq_one_letter_code
_entity_poly.pdbx_strand_id
1 'polypeptide(L)'
;YYTEAETAMIVPKTVFVPQPNVDSAVIKLTKRKEPAVAVKSESFFFRVTKASFAQRRKTLLNNLTSQLPEGKQKKEQILSALEQA
;
A
#
# COMPACT_ATOMS: atom_id res chain seq x y z
N TYR A 1 0.58 5.76 5.58
CA TYR A 1 0.09 7.11 5.24
C TYR A 1 -0.47 7.81 6.48
N TYR A 2 -1.55 7.31 7.10
CA TYR A 2 -2.20 7.97 8.24
C TYR A 2 -1.54 7.78 9.62
N THR A 3 -0.91 6.62 9.84
CA THR A 3 -0.44 6.21 11.16
C THR A 3 1.04 5.81 11.12
N GLU A 4 1.65 5.82 12.29
CA GLU A 4 2.80 4.98 12.62
C GLU A 4 2.25 3.65 13.14
N ALA A 5 2.62 2.56 12.47
CA ALA A 5 2.13 1.22 12.78
C ALA A 5 3.29 0.38 13.32
N GLU A 6 3.08 -0.24 14.48
CA GLU A 6 4.05 -1.14 15.10
C GLU A 6 3.37 -2.40 15.64
N THR A 7 4.04 -3.54 15.51
CA THR A 7 3.60 -4.80 16.12
C THR A 7 4.08 -4.82 17.57
N ALA A 8 3.17 -4.61 18.53
CA ALA A 8 3.52 -4.51 19.94
C ALA A 8 3.90 -5.87 20.53
N MET A 9 3.16 -6.92 20.16
CA MET A 9 3.46 -8.31 20.55
C MET A 9 2.72 -9.32 19.66
N ILE A 10 3.26 -10.54 19.62
CA ILE A 10 2.57 -11.70 19.05
C ILE A 10 1.85 -12.43 20.19
N VAL A 11 0.61 -12.83 19.95
CA VAL A 11 -0.24 -13.54 20.91
C VAL A 11 -0.44 -14.96 20.40
N PRO A 12 0.15 -15.98 21.07
CA PRO A 12 0.01 -17.37 20.66
C PRO A 12 -1.45 -17.81 20.64
N LYS A 13 -1.86 -18.62 19.66
CA LYS A 13 -3.22 -19.14 19.60
C LYS A 13 -3.68 -19.92 20.85
N THR A 14 -2.74 -20.50 21.59
CA THR A 14 -3.01 -21.34 22.77
C THR A 14 -3.65 -20.60 23.94
N VAL A 15 -3.62 -19.26 23.95
CA VAL A 15 -4.23 -18.46 25.03
C VAL A 15 -5.71 -18.12 24.78
N PHE A 16 -6.29 -18.60 23.68
CA PHE A 16 -7.69 -18.36 23.31
C PHE A 16 -8.55 -19.62 23.45
N VAL A 17 -9.83 -19.44 23.79
CA VAL A 17 -10.84 -20.52 23.85
C VAL A 17 -12.11 -20.08 23.09
N PRO A 18 -12.52 -20.77 22.02
CA PRO A 18 -11.81 -21.85 21.33
C PRO A 18 -10.53 -21.33 20.64
N GLN A 19 -9.55 -22.22 20.47
CA GLN A 19 -8.26 -21.89 19.86
C GLN A 19 -8.39 -21.62 18.34
N PRO A 20 -7.87 -20.50 17.82
CA PRO A 20 -7.84 -20.22 16.38
C PRO A 20 -6.79 -21.05 15.64
N ASN A 21 -6.90 -21.12 14.30
CA ASN A 21 -5.97 -21.89 13.46
C ASN A 21 -4.56 -21.29 13.37
N VAL A 22 -4.44 -19.97 13.58
CA VAL A 22 -3.23 -19.16 13.40
C VAL A 22 -2.96 -18.31 14.65
N ASP A 23 -1.72 -17.86 14.80
CA ASP A 23 -1.35 -16.90 15.85
C ASP A 23 -1.95 -15.52 15.59
N SER A 24 -2.10 -14.75 16.67
CA SER A 24 -2.61 -13.38 16.64
C SER A 24 -1.47 -12.38 16.89
N ALA A 25 -1.73 -11.10 16.64
CA ALA A 25 -0.81 -10.01 16.96
C ALA A 25 -1.56 -8.80 17.48
N VAL A 26 -0.98 -8.09 18.45
CA VAL A 26 -1.45 -6.78 18.90
C VAL A 26 -0.70 -5.71 18.12
N ILE A 27 -1.45 -4.88 17.37
CA ILE A 27 -0.89 -3.78 16.58
C ILE A 27 -1.22 -2.46 17.27
N LYS A 28 -0.21 -1.61 17.45
CA LYS A 28 -0.39 -0.23 17.91
C LYS A 28 -0.32 0.71 16.72
N LEU A 29 -1.35 1.54 16.59
CA LEU A 29 -1.48 2.53 15.53
C LEU A 29 -1.51 3.92 16.15
N THR A 30 -0.42 4.68 16.00
CA THR A 30 -0.36 6.07 16.45
C THR A 30 -0.77 6.97 15.29
N LYS A 31 -1.89 7.69 15.42
CA LYS A 31 -2.34 8.63 14.38
C LYS A 31 -1.34 9.78 14.26
N ARG A 32 -0.91 10.05 13.03
CA ARG A 32 -0.04 11.20 12.75
C ARG A 32 -0.85 12.50 12.82
N LYS A 33 -0.18 13.61 13.20
CA LYS A 33 -0.80 14.95 13.16
C LYS A 33 -1.14 15.36 11.73
N GLU A 34 -0.23 15.07 10.81
CA GLU A 34 -0.38 15.25 9.37
C GLU A 34 -0.04 13.94 8.66
N PRO A 35 -0.55 13.69 7.45
CA PRO A 35 -0.18 12.51 6.69
C PRO A 35 1.32 12.40 6.45
N ALA A 36 1.84 11.18 6.30
CA ALA A 36 3.27 10.94 6.12
C ALA A 36 3.89 11.63 4.90
N VAL A 37 3.09 11.95 3.88
CA VAL A 37 3.50 12.71 2.69
C VAL A 37 2.35 13.63 2.27
N ALA A 38 2.67 14.85 1.83
CA ALA A 38 1.68 15.75 1.24
C ALA A 38 1.44 15.37 -0.23
N VAL A 39 0.18 15.19 -0.63
CA VAL A 39 -0.21 14.82 -1.99
C VAL A 39 -1.27 15.76 -2.53
N LYS A 40 -1.21 16.03 -3.84
CA LYS A 40 -2.21 16.89 -4.52
C LYS A 40 -3.61 16.27 -4.51
N SER A 41 -3.69 14.95 -4.61
CA SER A 41 -4.93 14.19 -4.61
C SER A 41 -4.72 12.84 -3.94
N GLU A 42 -5.36 12.65 -2.79
CA GLU A 42 -5.28 11.43 -2.00
C GLU A 42 -5.93 10.24 -2.73
N SER A 43 -7.05 10.47 -3.40
CA SER A 43 -7.72 9.45 -4.21
C SER A 43 -6.84 8.97 -5.36
N PHE A 44 -6.15 9.88 -6.02
CA PHE A 44 -5.18 9.53 -7.07
C PHE A 44 -3.98 8.78 -6.50
N PHE A 45 -3.43 9.24 -5.37
CA PHE A 45 -2.31 8.57 -4.69
C PHE A 45 -2.63 7.11 -4.39
N PHE A 46 -3.75 6.83 -3.72
CA PHE A 46 -4.13 5.44 -3.41
C PHE A 46 -4.49 4.62 -4.65
N ARG A 47 -5.04 5.24 -5.70
CA ARG A 47 -5.25 4.57 -6.99
C ARG A 47 -3.92 4.13 -7.62
N VAL A 48 -2.92 5.01 -7.61
CA VAL A 48 -1.56 4.70 -8.09
C VAL A 48 -0.94 3.60 -7.22
N THR A 49 -0.99 3.71 -5.89
CA THR A 49 -0.47 2.68 -4.98
C THR A 49 -1.11 1.32 -5.28
N LYS A 50 -2.44 1.25 -5.40
CA LYS A 50 -3.13 0.00 -5.73
C LYS A 50 -2.68 -0.56 -7.09
N ALA A 51 -2.58 0.30 -8.10
CA ALA A 51 -2.11 -0.08 -9.43
C ALA A 51 -0.68 -0.66 -9.38
N SER A 52 0.24 -0.01 -8.65
CA SER A 52 1.64 -0.43 -8.52
C SER A 52 1.83 -1.84 -7.98
N PHE A 53 0.93 -2.31 -7.11
CA PHE A 53 1.02 -3.62 -6.45
C PHE A 53 0.07 -4.69 -7.02
N ALA A 54 -0.70 -4.38 -8.07
CA ALA A 54 -1.72 -5.28 -8.60
C ALA A 54 -1.14 -6.63 -9.09
N GLN A 55 0.03 -6.62 -9.73
CA GLN A 55 0.73 -7.83 -10.16
C GLN A 55 2.12 -7.86 -9.53
N ARG A 56 2.27 -8.58 -8.40
CA ARG A 56 3.51 -8.68 -7.60
C ARG A 56 4.76 -9.01 -8.41
N ARG A 57 4.63 -9.79 -9.49
CA ARG A 57 5.74 -10.28 -10.31
C ARG A 57 6.00 -9.44 -11.58
N LYS A 58 5.31 -8.31 -11.75
CA LYS A 58 5.52 -7.41 -12.90
C LYS A 58 6.21 -6.13 -12.43
N THR A 59 6.96 -5.52 -13.34
CA THR A 59 7.61 -4.24 -13.11
C THR A 59 6.58 -3.15 -12.82
N LEU A 60 7.00 -2.09 -12.13
CA LEU A 60 6.14 -0.95 -11.81
C LEU A 60 5.51 -0.33 -13.07
N LEU A 61 6.29 -0.13 -14.14
CA LEU A 61 5.77 0.40 -15.41
C LEU A 61 4.66 -0.48 -16.00
N ASN A 62 4.84 -1.80 -15.98
CA ASN A 62 3.82 -2.73 -16.48
C ASN A 62 2.55 -2.71 -15.63
N ASN A 63 2.69 -2.61 -14.31
CA ASN A 63 1.57 -2.45 -13.39
C ASN A 63 0.80 -1.14 -13.66
N LEU A 64 1.48 0.00 -13.71
CA LEU A 64 0.85 1.29 -13.95
C LEU A 64 0.19 1.38 -15.34
N THR A 65 0.87 0.87 -16.37
CA THR A 65 0.35 0.85 -17.76
C THR A 65 -0.90 -0.02 -17.90
N SER A 66 -0.99 -1.12 -17.14
CA SER A 66 -2.12 -2.06 -17.24
C SER A 66 -3.30 -1.74 -16.32
N GLN A 67 -3.07 -1.07 -15.19
CA GLN A 67 -4.07 -0.85 -14.15
C GLN A 67 -4.60 0.58 -14.07
N LEU A 68 -3.85 1.58 -14.56
CA LEU A 68 -4.35 2.95 -14.60
C LEU A 68 -5.29 3.15 -15.80
N PRO A 69 -6.32 4.01 -15.66
CA PRO A 69 -7.16 4.41 -16.78
C PRO A 69 -6.30 4.99 -17.91
N GLU A 70 -6.51 4.49 -19.13
CA GLU A 70 -5.75 4.88 -20.33
C GLU A 70 -4.22 4.70 -20.19
N GLY A 71 -3.78 3.80 -19.30
CA GLY A 71 -2.35 3.63 -19.00
C GLY A 71 -1.50 3.25 -20.22
N LYS A 72 -2.08 2.50 -21.18
CA LYS A 72 -1.41 2.17 -22.44
C LYS A 72 -1.15 3.41 -23.30
N GLN A 73 -2.14 4.28 -23.42
CA GLN A 73 -2.04 5.54 -24.16
C GLN A 73 -1.08 6.52 -23.48
N LYS A 74 -1.03 6.49 -22.15
CA LYS A 74 -0.21 7.39 -21.32
C LYS A 74 1.15 6.80 -20.95
N LYS A 75 1.60 5.73 -21.60
CA LYS A 75 2.83 5.01 -21.23
C LYS A 75 4.06 5.91 -21.15
N GLU A 76 4.26 6.79 -22.13
CA GLU A 76 5.40 7.71 -22.16
C GLU A 76 5.35 8.73 -21.02
N GLN A 77 4.16 9.27 -20.74
CA GLN A 77 3.94 10.18 -19.62
C GLN A 77 4.21 9.49 -18.27
N ILE A 78 3.77 8.24 -18.13
CA ILE A 78 4.03 7.44 -16.92
C ILE A 78 5.54 7.19 -16.77
N LEU A 79 6.24 6.84 -17.84
CA LEU A 79 7.68 6.61 -17.80
C LEU A 79 8.45 7.89 -17.43
N SER A 80 8.14 9.01 -18.07
CA SER A 80 8.75 10.29 -17.76
C SER A 80 8.49 10.73 -16.31
N ALA A 81 7.28 10.51 -15.79
CA ALA A 81 6.95 10.81 -14.40
C ALA A 81 7.71 9.91 -13.40
N LEU A 82 8.03 8.66 -13.77
CA LEU A 82 8.84 7.77 -12.94
C LEU A 82 10.32 8.14 -12.94
N GLU A 83 10.85 8.69 -14.02
CA GLU A 83 12.25 9.13 -14.11
C GLU A 83 12.52 10.44 -13.34
N GLN A 84 11.47 11.25 -13.14
CA GLN A 84 11.55 12.52 -12.40
C GLN A 84 11.31 12.37 -10.90
N ALA A 85 10.90 11.19 -10.44
CA ALA A 85 10.57 10.89 -9.05
C ALA A 85 11.81 10.38 -8.28
#